data_AF-A0A812L157-F1
#
_entry.id   AF-A0A812L157-F1
#
_cell.length_a   1.000
_cell.length_b   1.000
_cell.length_c   1.000
_cell.angle_alpha   90.00
_cell.angle_beta   90.00
_cell.angle_gamma   90.00
#
_symmetry.space_group_name_H-M   'P 1'
#
loop_
_entity.id
_entity.type
_entity.pdbx_description
1 polymer ?
#
loop_
_entity_poly.entity_id
_entity_poly.type
_entity_poly.pdbx_seq_one_letter_code
_entity_poly.pdbx_strand_id
1 'polypeptide(L)'
;MPADIPDDVKKQLMNDPKVQKALQEQAAKTGKDAMAALQDPEVQKMIMDTCKEKFPEYASQAQAKIKEFCNDPEVQAAAKKYASMAGAYVMQAGGALVAQIEQGPAGVRFLCFLASCFSLANGILKLISISRITSEPVKYVLSLYQVLFSVTTMLFEAPPEYIAKVSGLSGYQDLLMEKCKFLSETIGRGGFYIFQGTLWLCFASVAWRVGFWALLGFLRVCQCHPQA
;
A
#
# COMPACT_ATOMS: atom_id res chain seq x y z
N MET A 1 33.42 35.93 -14.83
CA MET A 1 32.84 34.58 -14.89
C MET A 1 31.65 34.59 -13.95
N PRO A 2 30.41 34.28 -14.41
CA PRO A 2 29.28 34.24 -13.49
C PRO A 2 29.57 33.21 -12.40
N ALA A 3 29.56 33.64 -11.13
CA ALA A 3 29.96 32.82 -9.99
C ALA A 3 29.18 31.51 -9.99
N ASP A 4 29.89 30.38 -10.02
CA ASP A 4 29.28 29.08 -9.82
C ASP A 4 28.58 29.04 -8.47
N ILE A 5 27.46 28.31 -8.40
CA ILE A 5 26.76 28.07 -7.14
C ILE A 5 27.78 27.41 -6.21
N PRO A 6 28.15 28.05 -5.08
CA PRO A 6 29.16 27.50 -4.18
C PRO A 6 28.76 26.11 -3.71
N ASP A 7 29.72 25.19 -3.56
CA ASP A 7 29.44 23.82 -3.14
C ASP A 7 28.76 23.76 -1.75
N ASP A 8 28.96 24.77 -0.91
CA ASP A 8 28.23 24.94 0.36
C ASP A 8 26.73 25.16 0.15
N VAL A 9 26.34 25.93 -0.87
CA VAL A 9 24.93 26.18 -1.21
C VAL A 9 24.29 24.91 -1.75
N LYS A 10 25.02 24.14 -2.56
CA LYS A 10 24.58 22.82 -3.06
C LYS A 10 24.29 21.85 -1.90
N LYS A 11 25.20 21.75 -0.94
CA LYS A 11 25.04 20.91 0.25
C LYS A 11 23.89 21.37 1.12
N GLN A 12 23.70 22.68 1.31
CA GLN A 12 22.59 23.21 2.09
C GLN A 12 21.23 22.98 1.43
N LEU A 13 21.15 23.04 0.09
CA LEU A 13 19.94 22.68 -0.66
C LEU A 13 19.59 21.20 -0.53
N MET A 14 20.58 20.30 -0.65
CA MET A 14 20.37 18.85 -0.49
C MET A 14 20.06 18.43 0.95
N ASN A 15 20.49 19.23 1.92
CA ASN A 15 20.16 19.04 3.33
C ASN A 15 18.82 19.71 3.73
N ASP A 16 18.12 20.36 2.79
CA ASP A 16 16.84 20.96 3.09
C ASP A 16 15.74 19.89 3.26
N PRO A 17 14.94 19.94 4.33
CA PRO A 17 13.88 18.98 4.58
C PRO A 17 12.83 18.91 3.45
N LYS A 18 12.53 20.03 2.79
CA LYS A 18 11.54 20.09 1.70
C LYS A 18 12.06 19.38 0.46
N VAL A 19 13.32 19.61 0.11
CA VAL A 19 13.99 18.97 -1.05
C VAL A 19 14.14 17.47 -0.80
N GLN A 20 14.54 17.07 0.41
CA GLN A 20 14.64 15.67 0.77
C GLN A 20 13.29 14.95 0.70
N LYS A 21 12.21 15.55 1.21
CA LYS A 21 10.87 14.96 1.11
C LYS A 21 10.43 14.75 -0.33
N ALA A 22 10.58 15.77 -1.18
CA ALA A 22 10.22 15.66 -2.60
C ALA A 22 11.01 14.53 -3.30
N LEU A 23 12.32 14.44 -3.03
CA LEU A 23 13.18 13.37 -3.52
C LEU A 23 12.75 11.99 -3.02
N GLN A 24 12.40 11.88 -1.73
CA GLN A 24 11.95 10.63 -1.12
C GLN A 24 10.63 10.16 -1.74
N GLU A 25 9.67 11.06 -1.88
CA GLU A 25 8.35 10.76 -2.45
C GLU A 25 8.45 10.31 -3.92
N GLN A 26 9.28 10.99 -4.72
CA GLN A 26 9.47 10.60 -6.11
C GLN A 26 10.31 9.32 -6.25
N ALA A 27 11.37 9.15 -5.45
CA ALA A 27 12.14 7.91 -5.44
C ALA A 27 11.30 6.69 -5.01
N ALA A 28 10.29 6.90 -4.15
CA ALA A 28 9.33 5.86 -3.79
C ALA A 28 8.43 5.48 -4.99
N LYS A 29 8.03 6.45 -5.83
CA LYS A 29 7.20 6.21 -7.03
C LYS A 29 8.00 5.59 -8.18
N THR A 30 9.26 5.98 -8.38
CA THR A 30 10.10 5.52 -9.52
C THR A 30 10.88 4.24 -9.24
N GLY A 31 10.65 3.57 -8.10
CA GLY A 31 11.28 2.27 -7.82
C GLY A 31 12.76 2.37 -7.40
N LYS A 32 13.13 3.43 -6.67
CA LYS A 32 14.48 3.69 -6.12
C LYS A 32 15.51 4.25 -7.11
N ASP A 33 15.08 4.74 -8.27
CA ASP A 33 15.99 5.45 -9.16
C ASP A 33 16.10 6.93 -8.75
N ALA A 34 17.17 7.24 -8.00
CA ALA A 34 17.47 8.58 -7.54
C ALA A 34 17.77 9.56 -8.69
N MET A 35 18.30 9.06 -9.82
CA MET A 35 18.53 9.91 -11.00
C MET A 35 17.20 10.24 -11.66
N ALA A 36 16.29 9.28 -11.79
CA ALA A 36 14.95 9.55 -12.31
C ALA A 36 14.18 10.54 -11.42
N ALA A 37 14.30 10.41 -10.09
CA ALA A 37 13.67 11.34 -9.15
C ALA A 37 14.23 12.78 -9.23
N LEU A 38 15.53 12.95 -9.50
CA LEU A 38 16.15 14.27 -9.71
C LEU A 38 15.76 14.91 -11.06
N GLN A 39 15.43 14.08 -12.06
CA GLN A 39 14.95 14.54 -13.35
C GLN A 39 13.45 14.91 -13.34
N ASP A 40 12.75 14.65 -12.23
CA ASP A 40 11.34 14.94 -12.10
C ASP A 40 11.06 16.47 -12.05
N PRO A 41 10.08 16.98 -12.82
CA PRO A 41 9.75 18.41 -12.85
C PRO A 41 9.31 18.98 -11.49
N GLU A 42 8.64 18.19 -10.64
CA GLU A 42 8.19 18.66 -9.33
C GLU A 42 9.35 18.78 -8.35
N VAL A 43 10.29 17.83 -8.37
CA VAL A 43 11.51 17.89 -7.54
C VAL A 43 12.36 19.08 -7.95
N GLN A 44 12.53 19.33 -9.26
CA GLN A 44 13.24 20.51 -9.76
C GLN A 44 12.56 21.81 -9.35
N LYS A 45 11.22 21.86 -9.41
CA LYS A 45 10.47 23.04 -8.95
C LYS A 45 10.66 23.29 -7.45
N MET A 46 10.63 22.24 -6.62
CA MET A 46 10.86 22.35 -5.18
C MET A 46 12.28 22.79 -4.83
N ILE A 47 13.28 22.28 -5.55
CA ILE A 47 14.68 22.74 -5.44
C ILE A 47 14.77 24.23 -5.81
N MET A 48 14.10 24.66 -6.88
CA MET A 48 14.04 26.08 -7.26
C MET A 48 13.38 26.96 -6.21
N ASP A 49 12.23 26.56 -5.69
CA ASP A 49 11.49 27.36 -4.71
C ASP A 49 12.27 27.46 -3.40
N THR A 50 12.90 26.37 -2.96
CA THR A 50 13.81 26.38 -1.79
C THR A 50 15.05 27.25 -2.05
N CYS A 51 15.60 27.22 -3.26
CA CYS A 51 16.72 28.07 -3.63
C CYS A 51 16.33 29.56 -3.65
N LYS A 52 15.13 29.90 -4.14
CA LYS A 52 14.58 31.26 -4.10
C LYS A 52 14.35 31.76 -2.69
N GLU A 53 13.84 30.91 -1.80
CA GLU A 53 13.58 31.26 -0.40
C GLU A 53 14.88 31.48 0.39
N LYS A 54 15.88 30.59 0.23
CA LYS A 54 17.10 30.60 1.06
C LYS A 54 18.26 31.38 0.46
N PHE A 55 18.33 31.46 -0.87
CA PHE A 55 19.45 32.05 -1.61
C PHE A 55 18.93 32.94 -2.74
N PRO A 56 18.24 34.05 -2.42
CA PRO A 56 17.63 34.93 -3.42
C PRO A 56 18.67 35.51 -4.40
N GLU A 57 19.93 35.65 -3.99
CA GLU A 57 21.03 36.12 -4.84
C GLU A 57 21.36 35.16 -6.00
N TYR A 58 21.08 33.87 -5.85
CA TYR A 58 21.37 32.83 -6.85
C TYR A 58 20.09 32.34 -7.58
N ALA A 59 18.92 32.83 -7.18
CA ALA A 59 17.61 32.43 -7.70
C ALA A 59 17.45 32.61 -9.22
N SER A 60 18.03 33.67 -9.78
CA SER A 60 17.97 33.98 -11.22
C SER A 60 18.82 33.02 -12.07
N GLN A 61 19.86 32.44 -11.48
CA GLN A 61 20.75 31.47 -12.14
C GLN A 61 20.35 30.02 -11.87
N ALA A 62 19.61 29.78 -10.78
CA ALA A 62 19.16 28.46 -10.36
C ALA A 62 18.39 27.73 -11.46
N GLN A 63 17.53 28.41 -12.23
CA GLN A 63 16.72 27.78 -13.28
C GLN A 63 17.56 27.25 -14.45
N ALA A 64 18.62 27.98 -14.83
CA ALA A 64 19.54 27.56 -15.89
C ALA A 64 20.48 26.45 -15.40
N LYS A 65 20.91 26.52 -14.14
CA LYS A 65 21.87 25.57 -13.55
C LYS A 65 21.25 24.35 -12.88
N ILE A 66 19.92 24.26 -12.77
CA ILE A 66 19.29 23.10 -12.12
C ILE A 66 19.55 21.79 -12.86
N LYS A 67 19.62 21.85 -14.20
CA LYS A 67 19.95 20.68 -15.01
C LYS A 67 21.39 20.22 -14.79
N GLU A 68 22.30 21.18 -14.66
CA GLU A 68 23.70 20.94 -14.38
C GLU A 68 23.89 20.40 -12.97
N PHE A 69 23.15 20.95 -12.00
CA PHE A 69 23.07 20.50 -10.62
C PHE A 69 22.51 19.07 -10.48
N CYS A 70 21.45 18.71 -11.21
CA CYS A 70 20.93 17.34 -11.23
C CYS A 70 21.88 16.34 -11.91
N ASN A 71 22.78 16.82 -12.77
CA ASN A 71 23.78 16.01 -13.45
C ASN A 71 25.12 15.93 -12.69
N ASP A 72 25.27 16.64 -11.57
CA ASP A 72 26.48 16.65 -10.75
C ASP A 72 26.64 15.29 -10.00
N PRO A 73 27.80 14.61 -10.11
CA PRO A 73 28.05 13.34 -9.43
C PRO A 73 27.87 13.39 -7.91
N GLU A 74 28.21 14.51 -7.25
CA GLU A 74 28.07 14.63 -5.79
C GLU A 74 26.59 14.72 -5.38
N VAL A 75 25.80 15.47 -6.17
CA VAL A 75 24.36 15.61 -5.97
C VAL A 75 23.66 14.28 -6.19
N GLN A 76 24.05 13.54 -7.22
CA GLN A 76 23.52 12.20 -7.47
C GLN A 76 23.90 11.20 -6.37
N ALA A 77 25.13 11.26 -5.85
CA ALA A 77 25.55 10.42 -4.75
C ALA A 77 24.76 10.72 -3.46
N ALA A 78 24.55 12.01 -3.15
CA ALA A 78 23.72 12.44 -2.03
C ALA A 78 22.26 12.01 -2.22
N ALA A 79 21.68 12.28 -3.39
CA ALA A 79 20.32 11.86 -3.75
C ALA A 79 20.16 10.34 -3.67
N LYS A 80 21.15 9.55 -4.12
CA LYS A 80 21.15 8.09 -4.02
C LYS A 80 21.16 7.62 -2.57
N LYS A 81 21.90 8.29 -1.69
CA LYS A 81 21.90 8.03 -0.24
C LYS A 81 20.54 8.34 0.39
N TYR A 82 19.90 9.44 0.00
CA TYR A 82 18.58 9.78 0.51
C TYR A 82 17.48 8.88 -0.05
N ALA A 83 17.52 8.57 -1.34
CA ALA A 83 16.62 7.63 -2.00
C ALA A 83 16.79 6.20 -1.46
N SER A 84 18.00 5.78 -1.08
CA SER A 84 18.22 4.47 -0.47
C SER A 84 17.71 4.40 0.96
N MET A 85 17.85 5.47 1.76
CA MET A 85 17.19 5.58 3.07
C MET A 85 15.67 5.62 2.91
N ALA A 86 15.15 6.38 1.96
CA ALA A 86 13.73 6.39 1.61
C ALA A 86 13.26 4.99 1.22
N GLY A 87 14.01 4.31 0.36
CA GLY A 87 13.74 2.95 -0.08
C GLY A 87 13.79 1.95 1.06
N ALA A 88 14.66 2.14 2.06
CA ALA A 88 14.69 1.33 3.27
C ALA A 88 13.45 1.59 4.14
N TYR A 89 13.07 2.85 4.37
CA TYR A 89 11.85 3.22 5.10
C TYR A 89 10.57 2.77 4.39
N VAL A 90 10.52 2.91 3.07
CA VAL A 90 9.41 2.50 2.20
C VAL A 90 9.36 0.98 2.10
N MET A 91 10.48 0.27 2.04
CA MET A 91 10.48 -1.20 2.13
C MET A 91 10.06 -1.68 3.52
N GLN A 92 10.49 -0.99 4.58
CA GLN A 92 10.15 -1.35 5.96
C GLN A 92 8.71 -0.97 6.33
N ALA A 93 8.12 0.04 5.68
CA ALA A 93 6.75 0.50 5.87
C ALA A 93 5.76 -0.01 4.80
N GLY A 94 6.17 -0.94 3.93
CA GLY A 94 5.29 -1.55 2.93
C GLY A 94 4.96 -0.70 1.70
N GLY A 95 5.68 0.39 1.41
CA GLY A 95 5.47 1.18 0.20
C GLY A 95 5.92 0.49 -1.10
N ALA A 96 6.80 -0.51 -1.05
CA ALA A 96 7.00 -1.42 -2.19
C ALA A 96 5.75 -2.30 -2.44
N LEU A 97 4.91 -2.52 -1.42
CA LEU A 97 3.64 -3.25 -1.53
C LEU A 97 2.53 -2.35 -2.09
N VAL A 98 2.44 -1.08 -1.66
CA VAL A 98 1.44 -0.13 -2.19
C VAL A 98 1.62 0.11 -3.69
N ALA A 99 2.86 0.12 -4.18
CA ALA A 99 3.15 0.29 -5.61
C ALA A 99 2.88 -0.98 -6.46
N GLN A 100 2.82 -2.17 -5.85
CA GLN A 100 2.64 -3.44 -6.54
C GLN A 100 1.23 -4.03 -6.40
N ILE A 101 0.45 -3.57 -5.43
CA ILE A 101 -0.93 -4.01 -5.22
C ILE A 101 -1.85 -3.08 -6.00
N GLU A 102 -2.48 -3.58 -7.05
CA GLU A 102 -3.61 -2.89 -7.68
C GLU A 102 -4.71 -2.69 -6.63
N GLN A 103 -4.96 -1.46 -6.21
CA GLN A 103 -5.93 -1.23 -5.14
C GLN A 103 -7.32 -1.10 -5.76
N GLY A 104 -8.26 -1.95 -5.35
CA GLY A 104 -9.67 -1.81 -5.70
C GLY A 104 -10.29 -0.55 -5.08
N PRO A 105 -11.53 -0.17 -5.48
CA PRO A 105 -12.23 0.98 -4.92
C PRO A 105 -12.27 0.93 -3.39
N ALA A 106 -11.91 2.04 -2.72
CA ALA A 106 -11.75 2.10 -1.27
C ALA A 106 -12.99 1.61 -0.49
N GLY A 107 -14.20 1.86 -1.01
CA GLY A 107 -15.43 1.37 -0.40
C GLY A 107 -15.55 -0.16 -0.38
N VAL A 108 -15.19 -0.84 -1.47
CA VAL A 108 -15.23 -2.31 -1.55
C VAL A 108 -14.22 -2.91 -0.58
N ARG A 109 -13.04 -2.32 -0.50
CA ARG A 109 -11.96 -2.72 0.40
C ARG A 109 -12.38 -2.64 1.87
N PHE A 110 -12.99 -1.52 2.26
CA PHE A 110 -13.52 -1.34 3.60
C PHE A 110 -14.63 -2.34 3.93
N LEU A 111 -15.54 -2.62 2.99
CA LEU A 111 -16.57 -3.64 3.16
C LEU A 111 -15.97 -5.04 3.33
N CYS A 112 -14.95 -5.41 2.54
CA CYS A 112 -14.23 -6.68 2.66
C CYS A 112 -13.50 -6.81 4.00
N PHE A 113 -12.88 -5.72 4.47
CA PHE A 113 -12.26 -5.65 5.79
C PHE A 113 -13.29 -5.89 6.91
N LEU A 114 -14.43 -5.19 6.88
CA LEU A 114 -15.50 -5.36 7.86
C LEU A 114 -16.09 -6.78 7.84
N ALA A 115 -16.34 -7.33 6.63
CA ALA A 115 -16.84 -8.69 6.48
C ALA A 115 -15.86 -9.72 7.04
N SER A 116 -14.56 -9.44 6.95
CA SER A 116 -13.50 -10.30 7.49
C SER A 116 -13.38 -10.16 9.00
N CYS A 117 -13.56 -8.96 9.58
CA CYS A 117 -13.69 -8.80 11.03
C CYS A 117 -14.85 -9.62 11.60
N PHE A 118 -16.01 -9.58 10.94
CA PHE A 118 -17.18 -10.37 11.35
C PHE A 118 -16.93 -11.87 11.22
N SER A 119 -16.29 -12.29 10.11
CA SER A 119 -15.92 -13.69 9.87
C SER A 119 -14.91 -14.21 10.87
N LEU A 120 -13.93 -13.39 11.25
CA LEU A 120 -12.93 -13.69 12.27
C LEU A 120 -13.58 -13.88 13.64
N ALA A 121 -14.42 -12.93 14.06
CA ALA A 121 -15.14 -13.02 15.33
C ALA A 121 -16.01 -14.29 15.40
N ASN A 122 -16.79 -14.56 14.36
CA ASN A 122 -17.62 -15.77 14.27
C ASN A 122 -16.79 -17.06 14.27
N GLY A 123 -15.66 -17.08 13.56
CA GLY A 123 -14.74 -18.21 13.54
C GLY A 123 -14.13 -18.50 14.90
N ILE A 124 -13.67 -17.45 15.62
CA ILE A 124 -13.11 -17.57 16.97
C ILE A 124 -14.15 -18.13 17.95
N LEU A 125 -15.38 -17.60 17.94
CA LEU A 125 -16.45 -18.10 18.80
C LEU A 125 -16.74 -19.60 18.58
N LYS A 126 -16.68 -20.07 17.32
CA LYS A 126 -16.82 -21.48 16.98
C LYS A 126 -15.65 -22.34 17.47
N LEU A 127 -14.42 -21.81 17.45
CA LEU A 127 -13.22 -22.51 17.91
C LEU A 127 -13.17 -22.64 19.44
N ILE A 128 -13.64 -21.63 20.20
CA ILE A 128 -13.68 -21.68 21.68
C ILE A 128 -14.59 -22.81 22.18
N SER A 129 -15.60 -23.21 21.39
CA SER A 129 -16.50 -24.31 21.72
C SER A 129 -15.85 -25.68 21.48
N ILE A 130 -14.86 -26.05 22.30
CA ILE A 130 -14.04 -27.27 22.19
C ILE A 130 -14.89 -28.56 22.13
N SER A 131 -16.06 -28.58 22.78
CA SER A 131 -17.01 -29.71 22.72
C SER A 131 -17.45 -30.09 21.30
N ARG A 132 -17.29 -29.20 20.31
CA ARG A 132 -17.63 -29.47 18.91
C ARG A 132 -16.58 -30.27 18.13
N ILE A 133 -15.36 -30.42 18.68
CA ILE A 133 -14.28 -31.17 18.02
C ILE A 133 -14.68 -32.63 17.81
N THR A 134 -15.35 -33.25 18.79
CA THR A 134 -15.75 -34.66 18.73
C THR A 134 -17.05 -34.88 17.97
N SER A 135 -17.98 -33.93 18.01
CA SER A 135 -19.29 -34.06 17.34
C SER A 135 -19.27 -33.68 15.86
N GLU A 136 -18.48 -32.67 15.47
CA GLU A 136 -18.48 -32.14 14.11
C GLU A 136 -17.06 -31.72 13.64
N PRO A 137 -16.11 -32.67 13.56
CA PRO A 137 -14.69 -32.36 13.31
C PRO A 137 -14.46 -31.59 12.01
N VAL A 138 -15.23 -31.90 10.95
CA VAL A 138 -15.15 -31.20 9.67
C VAL A 138 -15.47 -29.71 9.80
N LYS A 139 -16.54 -29.36 10.54
CA LYS A 139 -16.93 -27.95 10.75
C LYS A 139 -15.93 -27.20 11.62
N TYR A 140 -15.25 -27.90 12.52
CA TYR A 140 -14.18 -27.33 13.33
C TYR A 140 -12.97 -26.95 12.47
N VAL A 141 -12.52 -27.86 11.60
CA VAL A 141 -11.43 -27.60 10.64
C VAL A 141 -11.79 -26.45 9.70
N LEU A 142 -13.01 -26.44 9.16
CA LEU A 142 -13.49 -25.32 8.33
C LEU A 142 -13.51 -23.98 9.08
N SER A 143 -13.81 -23.99 10.39
CA SER A 143 -13.79 -22.77 11.21
C SER A 143 -12.35 -22.27 11.42
N LEU A 144 -11.37 -23.16 11.53
CA LEU A 144 -9.95 -22.80 11.57
C LEU A 144 -9.50 -22.14 10.26
N TYR A 145 -9.84 -22.75 9.11
CA TYR A 145 -9.57 -22.14 7.80
C TYR A 145 -10.25 -20.78 7.65
N GLN A 146 -11.50 -20.64 8.12
CA GLN A 146 -12.21 -19.37 8.10
C GLN A 146 -11.47 -18.29 8.89
N VAL A 147 -10.96 -18.60 10.09
CA VAL A 147 -10.17 -17.68 10.90
C VAL A 147 -8.90 -17.27 10.18
N LEU A 148 -8.12 -18.24 9.70
CA LEU A 148 -6.87 -17.98 8.99
C LEU A 148 -7.10 -17.07 7.77
N PHE A 149 -8.07 -17.41 6.92
CA PHE A 149 -8.37 -16.62 5.73
C PHE A 149 -8.94 -15.24 6.07
N SER A 150 -9.71 -15.10 7.14
CA SER A 150 -10.23 -13.79 7.58
C SER A 150 -9.09 -12.89 8.05
N VAL A 151 -8.10 -13.43 8.77
CA VAL A 151 -6.88 -12.68 9.14
C VAL A 151 -6.09 -12.28 7.88
N THR A 152 -5.92 -13.21 6.93
CA THR A 152 -5.28 -12.91 5.65
C THR A 152 -6.00 -11.78 4.91
N THR A 153 -7.34 -11.81 4.79
CA THR A 153 -8.11 -10.74 4.13
C THR A 153 -7.99 -9.42 4.88
N MET A 154 -8.05 -9.43 6.21
CA MET A 154 -7.85 -8.21 7.01
C MET A 154 -6.48 -7.60 6.76
N LEU A 155 -5.43 -8.42 6.62
CA LEU A 155 -4.08 -7.94 6.34
C LEU A 155 -3.94 -7.27 4.97
N PHE A 156 -4.57 -7.84 3.93
CA PHE A 156 -4.52 -7.27 2.58
C PHE A 156 -5.41 -6.02 2.41
N GLU A 157 -6.50 -5.93 3.18
CA GLU A 157 -7.44 -4.82 3.10
C GLU A 157 -7.19 -3.71 4.14
N ALA A 158 -6.36 -3.96 5.15
CA ALA A 158 -5.95 -2.94 6.10
C ALA A 158 -5.18 -1.80 5.40
N PRO A 159 -5.38 -0.54 5.82
CA PRO A 159 -4.59 0.55 5.30
C PRO A 159 -3.11 0.36 5.70
N PRO A 160 -2.15 0.60 4.80
CA PRO A 160 -0.72 0.33 5.03
C PRO A 160 -0.19 1.11 6.25
N GLU A 161 -0.77 2.27 6.55
CA GLU A 161 -0.48 3.11 7.72
C GLU A 161 -0.70 2.40 9.06
N TYR A 162 -1.65 1.45 9.12
CA TYR A 162 -1.93 0.67 10.33
C TYR A 162 -1.03 -0.55 10.43
N ILE A 163 -0.68 -1.15 9.30
CA ILE A 163 0.20 -2.33 9.26
C ILE A 163 1.62 -1.94 9.68
N ALA A 164 2.12 -0.79 9.23
CA ALA A 164 3.44 -0.27 9.59
C ALA A 164 3.60 0.03 11.09
N LYS A 165 2.50 0.19 11.83
CA LYS A 165 2.52 0.46 13.29
C LYS A 165 2.63 -0.80 14.14
N VAL A 166 2.33 -1.98 13.60
CA VAL A 166 2.31 -3.24 14.35
C VAL A 166 3.56 -4.07 14.02
N SER A 167 4.55 -4.03 14.91
CA SER A 167 5.76 -4.85 14.78
C SER A 167 5.39 -6.34 14.83
N GLY A 168 5.78 -7.09 13.79
CA GLY A 168 5.51 -8.53 13.64
C GLY A 168 4.48 -8.89 12.56
N LEU A 169 3.59 -7.96 12.20
CA LEU A 169 2.65 -8.18 11.09
C LEU A 169 3.36 -8.18 9.72
N SER A 170 4.49 -7.45 9.64
CA SER A 170 5.35 -7.38 8.46
C SER A 170 5.86 -8.75 8.02
N GLY A 171 6.34 -9.60 8.94
CA GLY A 171 6.89 -10.91 8.58
C GLY A 171 5.83 -11.88 8.04
N TYR A 172 4.60 -11.83 8.56
CA TYR A 172 3.50 -12.63 8.03
C TYR A 172 3.06 -12.13 6.64
N GLN A 173 3.05 -10.81 6.43
CA GLN A 173 2.76 -10.21 5.14
C GLN A 173 3.83 -10.57 4.09
N ASP A 174 5.11 -10.51 4.47
CA ASP A 174 6.22 -10.89 3.59
C ASP A 174 6.13 -12.36 3.16
N LEU A 175 5.81 -13.26 4.11
CA LEU A 175 5.60 -14.68 3.83
C LEU A 175 4.43 -14.90 2.85
N LEU A 176 3.32 -14.20 3.04
CA LEU A 176 2.17 -14.27 2.13
C LEU A 176 2.51 -13.73 0.74
N MET A 177 3.31 -12.68 0.65
CA MET A 177 3.72 -12.11 -0.63
C MET A 177 4.71 -13.00 -1.38
N GLU A 178 5.61 -13.67 -0.66
CA GLU A 178 6.57 -14.61 -1.23
C GLU A 178 5.89 -15.90 -1.72
N LYS A 179 5.00 -16.49 -0.91
CA LYS A 179 4.38 -17.80 -1.21
C LYS A 179 3.04 -17.70 -1.92
N CYS A 180 2.33 -16.60 -1.78
CA CYS A 180 0.97 -16.41 -2.30
C CYS A 180 0.89 -15.15 -3.16
N LYS A 181 1.81 -14.98 -4.10
CA LYS A 181 1.86 -13.83 -5.01
C LYS A 181 0.53 -13.55 -5.73
N PHE A 182 -0.28 -14.59 -6.00
CA PHE A 182 -1.61 -14.42 -6.58
C PHE A 182 -2.56 -13.55 -5.72
N LEU A 183 -2.38 -13.50 -4.39
CA LEU A 183 -3.15 -12.62 -3.49
C LEU A 183 -2.76 -11.14 -3.61
N SER A 184 -1.67 -10.81 -4.30
CA SER A 184 -1.34 -9.41 -4.62
C SER A 184 -2.03 -8.91 -5.90
N GLU A 185 -2.50 -9.84 -6.75
CA GLU A 185 -3.20 -9.53 -7.98
C GLU A 185 -4.70 -9.29 -7.71
N THR A 186 -5.34 -8.41 -8.49
CA THR A 186 -6.79 -8.12 -8.35
C THR A 186 -7.64 -9.37 -8.61
N ILE A 187 -7.29 -10.14 -9.64
CA ILE A 187 -8.02 -11.36 -10.00
C ILE A 187 -7.84 -12.44 -8.94
N GLY A 188 -6.62 -12.64 -8.45
CA GLY A 188 -6.34 -13.66 -7.43
C GLY A 188 -7.00 -13.36 -6.09
N ARG A 189 -7.09 -12.08 -5.67
CA ARG A 189 -7.91 -11.66 -4.51
C ARG A 189 -9.39 -11.89 -4.72
N GLY A 190 -9.92 -11.52 -5.89
CA GLY A 190 -11.31 -11.79 -6.23
C GLY A 190 -11.64 -13.29 -6.13
N GLY A 191 -10.78 -14.15 -6.68
CA GLY A 191 -10.89 -15.61 -6.57
C GLY A 191 -10.82 -16.09 -5.12
N PHE A 192 -9.94 -15.52 -4.31
CA PHE A 192 -9.83 -15.82 -2.88
C PHE A 192 -11.11 -15.45 -2.12
N TYR A 193 -11.72 -14.30 -2.41
CA TYR A 193 -12.99 -13.91 -1.77
C TYR A 193 -14.16 -14.80 -2.20
N ILE A 194 -14.19 -15.23 -3.45
CA ILE A 194 -15.18 -16.21 -3.92
C ILE A 194 -15.02 -17.52 -3.13
N PHE A 195 -13.79 -17.99 -2.95
CA PHE A 195 -13.50 -19.19 -2.14
C PHE A 195 -13.89 -19.00 -0.65
N GLN A 196 -13.61 -17.85 -0.05
CA GLN A 196 -14.12 -17.54 1.30
C GLN A 196 -15.65 -17.56 1.34
N GLY A 197 -16.32 -17.07 0.30
CA GLY A 197 -17.77 -17.13 0.15
C GLY A 197 -18.30 -18.56 0.06
N THR A 198 -17.61 -19.47 -0.63
CA THR A 198 -18.02 -20.89 -0.69
C THR A 198 -17.87 -21.60 0.65
N LEU A 199 -16.85 -21.26 1.44
CA LEU A 199 -16.71 -21.74 2.83
C LEU A 199 -17.88 -21.26 3.71
N TRP A 200 -18.30 -20.01 3.55
CA TRP A 200 -19.49 -19.49 4.22
C TRP A 200 -20.77 -20.23 3.81
N LEU A 201 -20.91 -20.59 2.52
CA LEU A 201 -22.03 -21.39 2.05
C LEU A 201 -22.06 -22.77 2.74
N CYS A 202 -20.91 -23.40 3.02
CA CYS A 202 -20.86 -24.65 3.78
C CYS A 202 -21.47 -24.53 5.19
N PHE A 203 -21.44 -23.34 5.79
CA PHE A 203 -22.06 -23.05 7.10
C PHE A 203 -23.50 -22.52 7.00
N ALA A 204 -23.90 -21.99 5.85
CA ALA A 204 -25.26 -21.53 5.62
C ALA A 204 -26.20 -22.75 5.52
N SER A 205 -27.14 -22.83 6.47
CA SER A 205 -28.33 -23.68 6.30
C SER A 205 -29.08 -23.27 5.03
N VAL A 206 -29.78 -24.21 4.39
CA VAL A 206 -30.51 -24.00 3.12
C VAL A 206 -31.41 -22.76 3.16
N ALA A 207 -31.97 -22.43 4.32
CA ALA A 207 -32.82 -21.24 4.53
C ALA A 207 -32.10 -19.89 4.30
N TRP A 208 -30.82 -19.76 4.66
CA TRP A 208 -30.07 -18.51 4.45
C TRP A 208 -29.61 -18.32 3.00
N ARG A 209 -29.45 -19.44 2.27
CA ARG A 209 -29.05 -19.42 0.85
C ARG A 209 -30.12 -18.75 -0.01
N VAL A 210 -31.39 -18.99 0.27
CA VAL A 210 -32.51 -18.36 -0.46
C VAL A 210 -32.56 -16.85 -0.19
N GLY A 211 -32.32 -16.41 1.06
CA GLY A 211 -32.30 -14.99 1.43
C GLY A 211 -31.14 -14.21 0.79
N PHE A 212 -29.95 -14.82 0.68
CA PHE A 212 -28.79 -14.18 0.06
C PHE A 212 -28.93 -14.02 -1.46
N TRP A 213 -29.51 -15.01 -2.15
CA TRP A 213 -29.83 -14.88 -3.59
C TRP A 213 -30.94 -13.84 -3.85
N ALA A 214 -31.91 -13.69 -2.94
CA ALA A 214 -32.92 -12.63 -3.01
C ALA A 214 -32.30 -11.23 -2.84
N LEU A 215 -31.33 -11.07 -1.93
CA LEU A 215 -30.63 -9.79 -1.70
C LEU A 215 -29.71 -9.41 -2.89
N LEU A 216 -28.99 -10.38 -3.47
CA LEU A 216 -28.19 -10.18 -4.68
C LEU A 216 -29.07 -9.86 -5.90
N GLY A 217 -30.26 -10.46 -5.99
CA GLY A 217 -31.28 -10.09 -6.97
C GLY A 217 -31.73 -8.63 -6.82
N PHE A 218 -31.93 -8.17 -5.57
CA PHE A 218 -32.32 -6.78 -5.26
C PHE A 218 -31.21 -5.77 -5.59
N LEU A 219 -29.94 -6.10 -5.31
CA LEU A 219 -28.79 -5.25 -5.63
C LEU A 219 -28.56 -5.14 -7.15
N ARG A 220 -28.86 -6.18 -7.94
CA ARG A 220 -28.85 -6.09 -9.42
C ARG A 220 -29.94 -5.18 -9.97
N VAL A 221 -31.13 -5.16 -9.35
CA VAL A 221 -32.23 -4.25 -9.74
C VAL A 221 -31.86 -2.79 -9.44
N CYS A 222 -31.17 -2.52 -8.34
CA CYS A 222 -30.72 -1.16 -8.01
C CYS A 222 -29.56 -0.63 -8.89
N GLN A 223 -28.79 -1.49 -9.56
CA GLN A 223 -27.74 -1.08 -10.51
C GLN A 223 -28.26 -0.85 -11.94
N CYS A 224 -29.52 -1.14 -12.23
CA CYS A 224 -30.19 -0.84 -13.50
C CYS A 224 -31.10 0.40 -13.40
N HIS A 225 -30.60 1.49 -12.81
CA HIS A 225 -31.19 2.80 -13.06
C HIS A 225 -30.20 3.65 -13.87
N PRO A 226 -30.41 3.79 -15.19
CA PRO A 226 -29.61 4.68 -16.01
C PRO A 226 -29.90 6.12 -15.55
N GLN A 227 -28.86 6.84 -15.15
CA GLN A 227 -28.96 8.30 -15.05
C GLN A 227 -29.17 8.82 -16.47
N ALA A 228 -30.40 9.25 -16.74
CA ALA A 228 -30.75 10.11 -17.86
C ALA A 228 -30.56 11.57 -17.47
#